data_AF-A0A7J4JY83-F1
#
_entry.id   AF-A0A7J4JY83-F1
#
_cell.length_a   1.000
_cell.length_b   1.000
_cell.length_c   1.000
_cell.angle_alpha   90.00
_cell.angle_beta   90.00
_cell.angle_gamma   90.00
#
_symmetry.space_group_name_H-M   'P 1'
#
loop_
_entity.id
_entity.type
_entity.pdbx_description
1 polymer ?
#
loop_
_entity_poly.entity_id
_entity_poly.type
_entity_poly.pdbx_seq_one_letter_code
_entity_poly.pdbx_strand_id
1 'polypeptide(L)'
;MNCMKEKGQGTLEYLILLSVILIIAFVVATQVLKLGSNPQINEEQSRIYWTTQATPISIPEYSITSSGAQIVLQNNSNQVITVTDLNLGGTLIVSSPASINPGSKQTVSSTSLKCTAGSSFSYKVRITYNTESLTNVPFEGRENLVGNCAA
;
A
#
# COMPACT_ATOMS: atom_id res chain seq x y z
N MET A 1 21.17 -29.08 68.48
CA MET A 1 20.97 -27.71 67.97
C MET A 1 21.34 -27.73 66.50
N ASN A 2 20.35 -27.97 65.63
CA ASN A 2 20.56 -28.28 64.22
C ASN A 2 20.28 -27.02 63.37
N CYS A 3 21.32 -26.50 62.73
CA CYS A 3 21.26 -25.38 61.81
C CYS A 3 20.95 -25.91 60.40
N MET A 4 19.76 -25.61 59.87
CA MET A 4 19.38 -25.92 58.49
C MET A 4 20.03 -24.91 57.55
N LYS A 5 20.97 -25.39 56.73
CA LYS A 5 21.67 -24.62 55.69
C LYS A 5 20.75 -24.43 54.49
N GLU A 6 20.49 -23.17 54.15
CA GLU A 6 19.66 -22.75 53.02
C GLU A 6 20.13 -23.36 51.69
N LYS A 7 19.21 -24.01 50.98
CA LYS A 7 19.35 -24.44 49.58
C LYS A 7 18.37 -23.65 48.69
N GLY A 8 18.47 -22.33 48.70
CA GLY A 8 17.55 -21.43 47.97
C GLY A 8 18.21 -20.46 46.98
N GLN A 9 19.53 -20.34 46.95
CA GLN A 9 20.19 -19.21 46.27
C GLN A 9 20.50 -19.45 44.78
N GLY A 10 20.31 -20.65 44.24
CA GLY A 10 20.59 -20.92 42.82
C GLY A 10 19.46 -20.50 41.86
N THR A 11 18.20 -20.67 42.27
CA THR A 11 17.06 -20.53 41.34
C THR A 11 16.82 -19.09 40.88
N LEU A 12 17.19 -18.11 41.70
CA LEU A 12 16.96 -16.69 41.42
C LEU A 12 17.95 -16.16 40.37
N GLU A 13 19.19 -16.64 40.37
CA GLU A 13 20.18 -16.27 39.36
C GLU A 13 19.79 -16.78 37.97
N TYR A 14 19.28 -18.01 37.87
CA TYR A 14 18.83 -18.57 36.59
C TYR A 14 17.62 -17.84 36.02
N LEU A 15 16.66 -17.39 36.86
CA LEU A 15 15.51 -16.63 36.39
C LEU A 15 15.90 -15.25 35.83
N ILE A 16 16.90 -14.61 36.43
CA ILE A 16 17.43 -13.33 35.95
C ILE A 16 18.14 -13.51 34.61
N LEU A 17 19.04 -14.51 34.51
CA LEU A 17 19.77 -14.76 33.27
C LEU A 17 18.85 -15.14 32.11
N LEU A 18 17.83 -15.96 32.36
CA LEU A 18 16.85 -16.35 31.35
C LEU A 18 16.06 -15.14 30.83
N SER A 19 15.65 -14.24 31.73
CA SER A 19 14.90 -13.04 31.35
C SER A 19 15.71 -12.11 30.43
N VAL A 20 17.01 -11.94 30.71
CA VAL A 20 17.90 -11.12 29.88
C VAL A 20 18.05 -11.72 28.48
N ILE A 21 18.20 -13.04 28.37
CA ILE A 21 18.32 -13.73 27.08
C ILE A 21 17.06 -13.54 26.24
N LEU A 22 15.87 -13.62 26.84
CA LEU A 22 14.61 -13.43 26.13
C LEU A 22 14.45 -12.01 25.58
N ILE A 23 14.86 -10.98 26.33
CA ILE A 23 14.83 -9.59 25.87
C ILE A 23 15.76 -9.41 24.66
N ILE A 24 16.98 -9.97 24.71
CA ILE A 24 17.93 -9.88 23.59
C ILE A 24 17.38 -10.60 22.36
N ALA A 25 16.81 -11.79 22.52
CA ALA A 25 16.20 -12.55 21.43
C ALA A 25 15.05 -11.77 20.75
N PHE A 26 14.21 -11.10 21.54
CA PHE A 26 13.11 -10.28 21.01
C PHE A 26 13.62 -9.08 20.21
N VAL A 27 14.61 -8.34 20.73
CA VAL A 27 15.20 -7.19 20.02
C VAL A 27 15.81 -7.64 18.69
N VAL A 28 16.56 -8.74 18.66
CA VAL A 28 17.16 -9.25 17.42
C VAL A 28 16.07 -9.69 16.42
N ALA A 29 15.03 -10.40 16.88
CA ALA A 29 13.92 -10.82 16.02
C ALA A 29 13.21 -9.62 15.35
N THR A 30 12.98 -8.53 16.09
CA THR A 30 12.35 -7.33 15.53
C THR A 30 13.20 -6.61 14.48
N GLN A 31 14.53 -6.77 14.53
CA GLN A 31 15.45 -6.13 13.58
C GLN A 31 15.69 -7.00 12.34
N VAL A 32 15.68 -8.33 12.47
CA VAL A 32 15.74 -9.25 11.31
C VAL A 32 14.49 -9.11 10.43
N LEU A 33 13.32 -8.87 11.03
CA LEU A 33 12.09 -8.55 10.29
C LEU A 33 12.18 -7.26 9.44
N LYS A 34 13.10 -6.34 9.76
CA LYS A 34 13.32 -5.10 8.99
C LYS A 34 14.35 -5.25 7.87
N LEU A 35 15.17 -6.30 7.88
CA LEU A 35 16.18 -6.55 6.84
C LEU A 35 15.62 -7.33 5.64
N GLY A 36 14.40 -7.87 5.74
CA GLY A 36 13.65 -8.43 4.60
C GLY A 36 12.90 -7.39 3.78
N SER A 37 12.92 -6.11 4.20
CA SER A 37 12.26 -5.00 3.52
C SER A 37 13.14 -4.47 2.39
N ASN A 38 13.34 -5.25 1.33
CA ASN A 38 13.74 -4.65 0.07
C ASN A 38 12.66 -3.58 -0.27
N PRO A 39 13.03 -2.33 -0.62
CA PRO A 39 12.08 -1.27 -0.98
C PRO A 39 11.34 -1.55 -2.31
N GLN A 40 11.54 -2.74 -2.87
CA GLN A 40 10.68 -3.32 -3.87
C GLN A 40 9.38 -3.72 -3.16
N ILE A 41 8.54 -2.71 -2.86
CA ILE A 41 7.13 -2.92 -2.50
C ILE A 41 6.62 -4.00 -3.44
N ASN A 42 6.24 -5.14 -2.87
CA ASN A 42 5.89 -6.30 -3.66
C ASN A 42 4.71 -5.88 -4.54
N GLU A 43 4.83 -6.04 -5.86
CA GLU A 43 3.77 -5.72 -6.82
C GLU A 43 2.44 -6.33 -6.37
N GLU A 44 2.51 -7.52 -5.77
CA GLU A 44 1.40 -8.21 -5.13
C GLU A 44 0.75 -7.43 -3.98
N GLN A 45 1.53 -6.82 -3.09
CA GLN A 45 1.00 -6.01 -1.98
C GLN A 45 0.31 -4.75 -2.50
N SER A 46 0.95 -4.05 -3.45
CA SER A 46 0.35 -2.90 -4.15
C SER A 46 -0.96 -3.31 -4.82
N ARG A 47 -0.97 -4.42 -5.56
CA ARG A 47 -2.15 -4.94 -6.25
C ARG A 47 -3.27 -5.31 -5.28
N ILE A 48 -2.98 -5.99 -4.17
CA ILE A 48 -3.96 -6.33 -3.14
C ILE A 48 -4.56 -5.06 -2.52
N TYR A 49 -3.73 -4.07 -2.18
CA TYR A 49 -4.21 -2.80 -1.65
C TYR A 49 -5.18 -2.13 -2.62
N TRP A 50 -4.75 -1.94 -3.87
CA TRP A 50 -5.53 -1.23 -4.88
C TRP A 50 -6.80 -1.96 -5.32
N THR A 51 -6.86 -3.28 -5.19
CA THR A 51 -8.04 -4.09 -5.54
C THR A 51 -9.04 -4.27 -4.39
N THR A 52 -8.55 -4.42 -3.14
CA THR A 52 -9.39 -4.86 -2.02
C THR A 52 -9.55 -3.83 -0.89
N GLN A 53 -8.57 -2.94 -0.70
CA GLN A 53 -8.54 -2.03 0.47
C GLN A 53 -8.78 -0.56 0.09
N ALA A 54 -8.50 -0.17 -1.15
CA ALA A 54 -8.72 1.18 -1.63
C ALA A 54 -10.23 1.46 -1.79
N THR A 55 -10.74 2.30 -0.88
CA THR A 55 -12.14 2.76 -0.81
C THR A 55 -12.12 4.28 -0.66
N PRO A 56 -12.96 5.03 -1.40
CA PRO A 56 -14.11 4.57 -2.16
C PRO A 56 -13.83 4.12 -3.61
N ILE A 57 -12.61 4.35 -4.10
CA ILE A 57 -12.22 4.03 -5.49
C ILE A 57 -11.08 3.00 -5.46
N SER A 58 -11.25 1.89 -6.18
CA SER A 58 -10.20 0.90 -6.42
C SER A 58 -9.63 1.00 -7.83
N ILE A 59 -8.41 0.47 -8.00
CA ILE A 59 -7.71 0.36 -9.29
C ILE A 59 -7.47 -1.13 -9.56
N PRO A 60 -8.46 -1.86 -10.10
CA PRO A 60 -8.32 -3.30 -10.35
C PRO A 60 -7.28 -3.63 -11.43
N GLU A 61 -7.15 -2.77 -12.45
CA GLU A 61 -6.33 -3.02 -13.63
C GLU A 61 -5.65 -1.72 -14.06
N TYR A 62 -4.39 -1.81 -14.49
CA TYR A 62 -3.63 -0.70 -15.03
C TYR A 62 -2.58 -1.23 -16.01
N SER A 63 -2.22 -0.41 -16.99
CA SER A 63 -1.17 -0.68 -17.97
C SER A 63 -0.48 0.63 -18.33
N ILE A 64 0.84 0.65 -18.29
CA ILE A 64 1.64 1.81 -18.70
C ILE A 64 2.62 1.31 -19.75
N THR A 65 2.62 1.98 -20.90
CA THR A 65 3.45 1.67 -22.07
C THR A 65 4.31 2.89 -22.44
N SER A 66 5.06 2.76 -23.52
CA SER A 66 5.76 3.89 -24.16
C SER A 66 4.81 4.91 -24.81
N SER A 67 3.55 4.55 -25.07
CA SER A 67 2.56 5.41 -25.72
C SER A 67 1.63 6.12 -24.74
N GLY A 68 1.44 5.57 -23.54
CA GLY A 68 0.61 6.18 -22.50
C GLY A 68 0.29 5.24 -21.35
N ALA A 69 -0.62 5.66 -20.49
CA ALA A 69 -1.19 4.89 -19.41
C ALA A 69 -2.69 4.63 -19.65
N GLN A 70 -3.15 3.44 -19.29
CA GLN A 70 -4.56 3.08 -19.18
C GLN A 70 -4.80 2.54 -17.78
N ILE A 71 -5.83 3.05 -17.10
CA ILE A 71 -6.15 2.72 -15.72
C ILE A 71 -7.64 2.46 -15.65
N VAL A 72 -8.01 1.32 -15.08
CA VAL A 72 -9.40 1.00 -14.79
C VAL A 72 -9.68 1.44 -13.37
N LEU A 73 -10.61 2.37 -13.21
CA LEU A 73 -11.13 2.81 -11.92
C LEU A 73 -12.43 2.06 -11.64
N GLN A 74 -12.63 1.65 -10.39
CA GLN A 74 -13.87 1.03 -9.95
C GLN A 74 -14.43 1.78 -8.74
N ASN A 75 -15.73 2.04 -8.77
CA ASN A 75 -16.44 2.66 -7.66
C ASN A 75 -16.96 1.58 -6.70
N ASN A 76 -16.40 1.51 -5.50
CA ASN A 76 -16.83 0.57 -4.45
C ASN A 76 -17.80 1.20 -3.45
N SER A 77 -18.20 2.45 -3.67
CA SER A 77 -19.22 3.11 -2.87
C SER A 77 -20.63 2.79 -3.37
N ASN A 78 -21.63 3.20 -2.58
CA ASN A 78 -23.05 3.12 -2.93
C ASN A 78 -23.57 4.39 -3.63
N GLN A 79 -22.71 5.37 -3.94
CA GLN A 79 -23.08 6.63 -4.59
C GLN A 79 -22.36 6.79 -5.93
N VAL A 80 -22.88 7.63 -6.82
CA VAL A 80 -22.16 7.99 -8.05
C VAL A 80 -20.93 8.82 -7.66
N ILE A 81 -19.76 8.41 -8.17
CA ILE A 81 -18.50 9.13 -7.96
C ILE A 81 -18.10 9.77 -9.29
N THR A 82 -17.82 11.07 -9.25
CA THR A 82 -17.23 11.77 -10.40
C THR A 82 -15.78 12.09 -10.10
N VAL A 83 -14.86 11.41 -10.77
CA VAL A 83 -13.42 11.63 -10.65
C VAL A 83 -13.06 12.86 -11.47
N THR A 84 -12.58 13.92 -10.82
CA THR A 84 -12.21 15.18 -11.46
C THR A 84 -10.72 15.26 -11.77
N ASP A 85 -9.90 14.67 -10.91
CA ASP A 85 -8.44 14.62 -11.05
C ASP A 85 -7.94 13.22 -10.69
N LEU A 86 -7.02 12.69 -11.48
CA LEU A 86 -6.26 11.50 -11.15
C LEU A 86 -4.81 11.79 -11.47
N ASN A 87 -3.98 11.84 -10.44
CA ASN A 87 -2.56 12.09 -10.53
C ASN A 87 -1.75 10.86 -10.14
N LEU A 88 -0.81 10.48 -10.99
CA LEU A 88 0.16 9.42 -10.75
C LEU A 88 1.57 10.00 -10.79
N GLY A 89 2.27 9.99 -9.64
CA GLY A 89 3.67 10.41 -9.57
C GLY A 89 3.91 11.86 -10.02
N GLY A 90 2.91 12.74 -9.87
CA GLY A 90 2.96 14.12 -10.35
C GLY A 90 2.31 14.34 -11.72
N THR A 91 2.01 13.28 -12.48
CA THR A 91 1.45 13.37 -13.83
C THR A 91 -0.07 13.24 -13.81
N LEU A 92 -0.77 14.19 -14.43
CA LEU A 92 -2.22 14.16 -14.59
C LEU A 92 -2.65 13.10 -15.62
N ILE A 93 -3.56 12.22 -15.22
CA ILE A 93 -4.12 11.16 -16.06
C ILE A 93 -5.50 11.55 -16.58
N VAL A 94 -6.39 11.99 -15.70
CA VAL A 94 -7.76 12.37 -16.06
C VAL A 94 -7.79 13.87 -16.33
N SER A 95 -8.03 14.25 -17.59
CA SER A 95 -8.16 15.67 -18.01
C SER A 95 -9.60 16.16 -18.08
N SER A 96 -10.58 15.24 -18.04
CA SER A 96 -12.01 15.55 -18.04
C SER A 96 -12.72 14.71 -16.98
N PRO A 97 -13.68 15.27 -16.22
CA PRO A 97 -14.39 14.52 -15.19
C PRO A 97 -15.01 13.22 -15.71
N ALA A 98 -14.83 12.13 -14.98
CA ALA A 98 -15.37 10.82 -15.31
C ALA A 98 -16.34 10.35 -14.21
N SER A 99 -17.62 10.20 -14.56
CA SER A 99 -18.65 9.68 -13.65
C SER A 99 -18.71 8.16 -13.68
N ILE A 100 -18.66 7.54 -12.51
CA ILE A 100 -18.64 6.09 -12.31
C ILE A 100 -19.81 5.72 -11.42
N ASN A 101 -20.75 4.94 -11.95
CA ASN A 101 -21.88 4.42 -11.18
C ASN A 101 -21.43 3.45 -10.07
N PRO A 102 -22.20 3.28 -8.99
CA PRO A 102 -21.92 2.30 -7.94
C PRO A 102 -21.62 0.91 -8.51
N GLY A 103 -20.53 0.28 -8.07
CA GLY A 103 -20.10 -1.05 -8.52
C GLY A 103 -19.61 -1.13 -9.96
N SER A 104 -19.61 -0.04 -10.72
CA SER A 104 -19.17 -0.01 -12.12
C SER A 104 -17.69 0.30 -12.24
N LYS A 105 -17.12 -0.08 -13.39
CA LYS A 105 -15.74 0.22 -13.80
C LYS A 105 -15.74 1.29 -14.90
N GLN A 106 -14.72 2.14 -14.90
CA GLN A 106 -14.47 3.12 -15.96
C GLN A 106 -12.98 3.13 -16.29
N THR A 107 -12.65 3.01 -17.58
CA THR A 107 -11.27 3.14 -18.05
C THR A 107 -10.96 4.60 -18.32
N VAL A 108 -9.83 5.07 -17.79
CA VAL A 108 -9.24 6.37 -18.06
C VAL A 108 -7.87 6.17 -18.68
N SER A 109 -7.51 7.04 -19.63
CA SER A 109 -6.25 6.95 -20.34
C SER A 109 -5.56 8.31 -20.44
N SER A 110 -4.24 8.28 -20.50
CA SER A 110 -3.41 9.47 -20.67
C SER A 110 -2.21 9.15 -21.55
N THR A 111 -1.87 10.06 -22.44
CA THR A 111 -0.65 9.97 -23.25
C THR A 111 0.55 10.64 -22.57
N SER A 112 0.33 11.32 -21.44
CA SER A 112 1.37 12.08 -20.72
C SER A 112 2.23 11.19 -19.82
N LEU A 113 1.64 10.15 -19.22
CA LEU A 113 2.37 9.18 -18.42
C LEU A 113 2.86 8.03 -19.30
N LYS A 114 4.18 7.92 -19.43
CA LYS A 114 4.85 6.90 -20.24
C LYS A 114 5.92 6.22 -19.43
N CYS A 115 6.31 5.02 -19.83
CA CYS A 115 7.47 4.37 -19.28
C CYS A 115 8.15 3.43 -20.28
N THR A 116 9.40 3.08 -19.98
CA THR A 116 10.22 2.21 -20.83
C THR A 116 9.82 0.76 -20.63
N ALA A 117 9.48 0.06 -21.72
CA ALA A 117 9.11 -1.35 -21.71
C ALA A 117 10.09 -2.21 -20.87
N GLY A 118 9.56 -3.07 -20.00
CA GLY A 118 10.35 -3.92 -19.11
C GLY A 118 10.95 -3.22 -17.89
N SER A 119 10.81 -1.90 -17.75
CA SER A 119 11.17 -1.19 -16.51
C SER A 119 10.07 -1.32 -15.47
N SER A 120 10.43 -1.36 -14.20
CA SER A 120 9.48 -1.25 -13.10
C SER A 120 9.15 0.22 -12.81
N PHE A 121 7.96 0.46 -12.24
CA PHE A 121 7.53 1.78 -11.80
C PHE A 121 6.91 1.72 -10.40
N SER A 122 6.93 2.85 -9.69
CA SER A 122 6.27 3.04 -8.40
C SER A 122 5.77 4.49 -8.31
N TYR A 123 4.45 4.68 -8.40
CA TYR A 123 3.84 6.01 -8.43
C TYR A 123 2.91 6.23 -7.25
N LYS A 124 3.05 7.37 -6.57
CA LYS A 124 2.05 7.82 -5.61
C LYS A 124 0.76 8.19 -6.35
N VAL A 125 -0.37 7.69 -5.87
CA VAL A 125 -1.70 7.94 -6.46
C VAL A 125 -2.45 8.98 -5.63
N ARG A 126 -2.95 10.02 -6.29
CA ARG A 126 -3.89 10.97 -5.72
C ARG A 126 -5.09 11.08 -6.66
N ILE A 127 -6.29 10.94 -6.10
CA ILE A 127 -7.55 11.04 -6.83
C ILE A 127 -8.36 12.16 -6.19
N THR A 128 -8.84 13.12 -6.97
CA THR A 128 -9.85 14.07 -6.52
C THR A 128 -11.18 13.67 -7.12
N TYR A 129 -12.21 13.59 -6.28
CA TYR A 129 -13.52 13.16 -6.70
C TYR A 129 -14.64 13.95 -6.03
N ASN A 130 -15.81 13.89 -6.64
CA ASN A 130 -17.07 14.41 -6.14
C ASN A 130 -18.05 13.25 -5.90
N THR A 131 -18.92 13.43 -4.92
CA THR A 131 -20.16 12.65 -4.76
C THR A 131 -21.35 13.61 -4.87
N GLU A 132 -22.57 13.12 -4.67
CA GLU A 132 -23.75 13.98 -4.61
C GLU A 132 -23.69 15.03 -3.50
N SER A 133 -22.97 14.74 -2.40
CA SER A 133 -22.92 15.59 -1.21
C SER A 133 -21.58 16.28 -0.99
N LEU A 134 -20.51 15.79 -1.61
CA LEU A 134 -19.15 16.28 -1.38
C LEU A 134 -18.50 16.68 -2.71
N THR A 135 -17.72 17.77 -2.69
CA THR A 135 -17.01 18.27 -3.86
C THR A 135 -15.52 18.41 -3.57
N ASN A 136 -14.69 18.15 -4.58
CA ASN A 136 -13.25 18.21 -4.60
C ASN A 136 -12.59 17.46 -3.43
N VAL A 137 -13.09 16.27 -3.10
CA VAL A 137 -12.55 15.46 -2.01
C VAL A 137 -11.26 14.80 -2.48
N PRO A 138 -10.12 15.05 -1.81
CA PRO A 138 -8.89 14.34 -2.12
C PRO A 138 -8.91 12.94 -1.50
N PHE A 139 -8.46 11.97 -2.27
CA PHE A 139 -8.17 10.60 -1.85
C PHE A 139 -6.72 10.30 -2.20
N GLU A 140 -5.91 9.98 -1.19
CA GLU A 140 -4.53 9.54 -1.37
C GLU A 140 -4.42 8.06 -1.03
N GLY A 141 -3.85 7.29 -1.95
CA GLY A 141 -3.50 5.91 -1.68
C GLY A 141 -2.47 5.83 -0.55
N ARG A 142 -2.64 4.84 0.35
CA ARG A 142 -1.64 4.52 1.37
C ARG A 142 -0.41 3.84 0.76
N GLU A 143 -0.63 3.06 -0.30
CA GLU A 143 0.43 2.39 -1.05
C GLU A 143 0.63 3.06 -2.41
N ASN A 144 1.85 2.98 -2.94
CA ASN A 144 2.12 3.37 -4.32
C ASN A 144 1.53 2.35 -5.29
N LEU A 145 1.22 2.80 -6.51
CA LEU A 145 0.92 1.92 -7.63
C LEU A 145 2.25 1.41 -8.20
N VAL A 146 2.51 0.12 -7.99
CA VAL A 146 3.74 -0.55 -8.42
C VAL A 146 3.40 -1.59 -9.48
N GLY A 147 4.20 -1.63 -10.55
CA GLY A 147 4.10 -2.63 -11.61
C GLY A 147 5.25 -2.54 -12.61
N ASN A 148 5.14 -3.29 -13.70
CA ASN A 148 6.09 -3.27 -14.82
C ASN A 148 5.47 -2.65 -16.06
N CYS A 149 6.29 -1.95 -16.83
CA CYS A 149 5.91 -1.33 -18.08
C CYS A 149 5.66 -2.38 -19.16
N ALA A 150 4.48 -2.32 -19.76
CA ALA A 150 4.14 -3.16 -20.90
C ALA A 150 4.95 -2.76 -22.14
N ALA A 151 5.24 -3.75 -22.99
CA ALA A 151 5.91 -3.57 -24.27
C ALA A 151 5.01 -2.87 -25.28
#